data_AF-A0A9D1NXX1-F1
#
_entry.id   AF-A0A9D1NXX1-F1
#
_cell.length_a   1.000
_cell.length_b   1.000
_cell.length_c   1.000
_cell.angle_alpha   90.00
_cell.angle_beta   90.00
_cell.angle_gamma   90.00
#
_symmetry.space_group_name_H-M   'P 1'
#
loop_
_entity.id
_entity.type
_entity.pdbx_description
1 polymer ?
#
loop_
_entity_poly.entity_id
_entity_poly.type
_entity_poly.pdbx_seq_one_letter_code
_entity_poly.pdbx_strand_id
1 'polypeptide(L)'
;GNRAVMVMSDCKYGFRGWQDSISLALLRGSFDPDSTPDQGTHHMRIGVGLAAASGEDMTRAHQNFVHPVYACSNSAHTGTIPCTGSLLQVEGCVGVDGIKVSEDGKRLVVRLHSLSGDIEQVVLKTGWEPKEAALTDVMEKTAQQLSVEDGAVRLELPAGAVRTVSIG
;
A
#
# COMPACT_ATOMS: atom_id res chain seq x y z
N GLY A 1 -25.42 -4.94 8.41
CA GLY A 1 -24.50 -5.62 9.35
C GLY A 1 -23.09 -5.15 9.06
N ASN A 2 -22.23 -4.98 10.07
CA ASN A 2 -20.91 -4.36 9.90
C ASN A 2 -19.83 -5.34 9.38
N ARG A 3 -20.23 -6.38 8.63
CA ARG A 3 -19.31 -7.38 8.07
C ARG A 3 -19.63 -7.60 6.61
N ALA A 4 -18.59 -7.78 5.80
CA ALA A 4 -18.69 -8.06 4.39
C ALA A 4 -17.95 -9.36 4.04
N VAL A 5 -18.44 -10.05 3.02
CA VAL A 5 -17.68 -11.11 2.34
C VAL A 5 -16.74 -10.43 1.36
N MET A 6 -15.47 -10.82 1.40
CA MET A 6 -14.42 -10.28 0.55
C MET A 6 -13.82 -11.40 -0.30
N VAL A 7 -13.65 -11.15 -1.59
CA VAL A 7 -12.90 -12.02 -2.51
C VAL A 7 -11.64 -11.28 -2.94
N MET A 8 -10.48 -11.91 -2.79
CA MET A 8 -9.17 -11.36 -3.10
C MET A 8 -8.48 -12.21 -4.16
N SER A 9 -7.66 -11.60 -5.01
CA SER A 9 -6.78 -12.31 -5.93
C SER A 9 -5.44 -11.59 -6.04
N ASP A 10 -4.38 -12.36 -6.29
CA ASP A 10 -3.04 -11.83 -6.57
C ASP A 10 -2.78 -11.56 -8.06
N CYS A 11 -3.64 -12.07 -8.94
CA CYS A 11 -3.41 -12.03 -10.39
C CYS A 11 -4.66 -11.78 -11.24
N LYS A 12 -5.87 -11.76 -10.64
CA LYS A 12 -7.14 -11.57 -11.36
C LYS A 12 -7.75 -10.21 -11.06
N TYR A 13 -8.25 -9.58 -12.13
CA TYR A 13 -8.78 -8.21 -12.10
C TYR A 13 -10.25 -8.13 -12.47
N GLY A 14 -10.84 -9.21 -13.00
CA GLY A 14 -12.24 -9.26 -13.43
C GLY A 14 -13.17 -9.75 -12.33
N PHE A 15 -13.72 -8.84 -11.53
CA PHE A 15 -14.72 -9.14 -10.51
C PHE A 15 -16.13 -8.74 -10.96
N ARG A 16 -17.15 -9.46 -10.50
CA ARG A 16 -18.57 -9.10 -10.71
C ARG A 16 -19.37 -9.39 -9.45
N GLY A 17 -20.07 -8.38 -8.95
CA GLY A 17 -21.12 -8.55 -7.93
C GLY A 17 -22.51 -8.59 -8.59
N TRP A 18 -23.32 -9.60 -8.29
CA TRP A 18 -24.70 -9.72 -8.80
C TRP A 18 -25.55 -10.58 -7.86
N GLN A 19 -26.74 -10.11 -7.47
CA GLN A 19 -27.72 -10.87 -6.65
C GLN A 19 -27.08 -11.73 -5.55
N ASP A 20 -26.51 -11.08 -4.54
CA ASP A 20 -25.84 -11.73 -3.39
C ASP A 20 -24.69 -12.70 -3.76
N SER A 21 -24.15 -12.60 -4.97
CA SER A 21 -23.01 -13.38 -5.44
C SER A 21 -21.84 -12.50 -5.87
N ILE A 22 -20.63 -13.02 -5.68
CA ILE A 22 -19.38 -12.46 -6.21
C ILE A 22 -18.77 -13.50 -7.14
N SER A 23 -18.48 -13.10 -8.37
CA SER A 23 -17.81 -13.91 -9.39
C SER A 23 -16.43 -13.33 -9.70
N LEU A 24 -15.44 -14.21 -9.85
CA LEU A 24 -14.07 -13.86 -10.25
C LEU A 24 -13.73 -14.56 -11.58
N ALA A 25 -13.40 -13.79 -12.60
CA ALA A 25 -12.95 -14.32 -13.87
C ALA A 25 -11.49 -14.81 -13.75
N LEU A 26 -11.28 -16.12 -13.91
CA LEU A 26 -9.97 -16.74 -13.73
C LEU A 26 -9.12 -16.70 -15.00
N LEU A 27 -9.73 -16.93 -16.16
CA LEU A 27 -9.03 -16.96 -17.44
C LEU A 27 -10.00 -16.61 -18.57
N ARG A 28 -9.47 -16.02 -19.64
CA ARG A 28 -10.25 -15.71 -20.85
C ARG A 28 -9.42 -16.02 -22.10
N GLY A 29 -9.56 -17.22 -22.64
CA GLY A 29 -8.90 -17.64 -23.87
C GLY A 29 -9.56 -17.07 -25.13
N SER A 30 -9.42 -15.77 -25.39
CA SER A 30 -9.90 -15.15 -26.65
C SER A 30 -8.91 -15.39 -27.78
N PHE A 31 -9.38 -16.03 -28.86
CA PHE A 31 -8.56 -16.55 -29.96
C PHE A 31 -8.03 -15.50 -30.95
N ASP A 32 -8.61 -14.30 -30.96
CA ASP A 32 -8.16 -13.20 -31.82
C ASP A 32 -7.71 -12.06 -30.91
N PRO A 33 -6.50 -11.47 -31.08
CA PRO A 33 -5.53 -11.68 -32.17
C PRO A 33 -4.53 -12.84 -31.97
N ASP A 34 -4.61 -13.58 -30.85
CA ASP A 34 -3.65 -14.65 -30.51
C ASP A 34 -4.29 -16.04 -30.64
N SER A 35 -3.78 -16.85 -31.58
CA SER A 35 -4.27 -18.20 -31.86
C SER A 35 -4.00 -19.23 -30.75
N THR A 36 -3.15 -18.90 -29.78
CA THR A 36 -2.77 -19.78 -28.66
C THR A 36 -2.87 -19.05 -27.32
N PRO A 37 -3.99 -18.36 -27.04
CA PRO A 37 -4.08 -17.47 -25.91
C PRO A 37 -4.06 -18.28 -24.62
N ASP A 38 -3.27 -17.84 -23.65
CA ASP A 38 -3.23 -18.41 -22.30
C ASP A 38 -3.01 -19.94 -22.26
N GLN A 39 -2.36 -20.54 -23.25
CA GLN A 39 -2.01 -21.97 -23.20
C GLN A 39 -0.87 -22.22 -22.19
N GLY A 40 -1.03 -23.25 -21.35
CA GLY A 40 -0.01 -23.66 -20.39
C GLY A 40 -0.56 -23.79 -18.96
N THR A 41 0.35 -23.92 -17.99
CA THR A 41 0.00 -24.04 -16.58
C THR A 41 -0.10 -22.66 -15.94
N HIS A 42 -1.22 -22.41 -15.26
CA HIS A 42 -1.47 -21.15 -14.56
C HIS A 42 -1.53 -21.39 -13.06
N HIS A 43 -0.77 -20.59 -12.30
CA HIS A 43 -0.86 -20.56 -10.84
C HIS A 43 -1.58 -19.30 -10.43
N MET A 44 -2.63 -19.45 -9.62
CA MET A 44 -3.50 -18.35 -9.22
C MET A 44 -3.78 -18.47 -7.72
N ARG A 45 -3.61 -17.41 -6.95
CA ARG A 45 -4.04 -17.38 -5.56
C ARG A 45 -5.35 -16.60 -5.46
N ILE A 46 -6.32 -17.21 -4.80
CA ILE A 46 -7.64 -16.62 -4.54
C ILE A 46 -7.92 -16.77 -3.05
N GLY A 47 -8.32 -15.69 -2.41
CA GLY A 47 -8.71 -15.65 -1.00
C GLY A 47 -10.19 -15.31 -0.87
N VAL A 48 -10.88 -15.96 0.07
CA VAL A 48 -12.23 -15.56 0.50
C VAL A 48 -12.18 -15.33 2.00
N GLY A 49 -12.65 -14.17 2.44
CA GLY A 49 -12.58 -13.77 3.84
C GLY A 49 -13.83 -13.03 4.30
N LEU A 50 -13.94 -12.90 5.62
CA LEU A 50 -14.89 -12.01 6.27
C LEU A 50 -14.10 -10.86 6.89
N ALA A 51 -14.46 -9.63 6.56
CA ALA A 51 -13.85 -8.42 7.11
C ALA A 51 -14.94 -7.48 7.62
N ALA A 52 -14.56 -6.51 8.45
CA ALA A 52 -15.42 -5.35 8.64
C ALA A 52 -15.63 -4.67 7.28
N ALA A 53 -16.80 -4.05 7.09
CA ALA A 53 -17.10 -3.32 5.86
C ALA A 53 -16.41 -1.93 5.87
N SER A 54 -15.08 -1.90 6.09
CA SER A 54 -14.25 -0.70 6.10
C SER A 54 -13.12 -0.80 5.07
N GLY A 55 -12.78 0.32 4.45
CA GLY A 55 -11.69 0.39 3.47
C GLY A 55 -10.35 -0.05 4.06
N GLU A 56 -10.08 0.31 5.32
CA GLU A 56 -8.85 -0.05 6.02
C GLU A 56 -8.70 -1.57 6.24
N ASP A 57 -9.70 -2.22 6.84
CA ASP A 57 -9.60 -3.65 7.18
C ASP A 57 -9.54 -4.51 5.91
N MET A 58 -10.34 -4.17 4.90
CA MET A 58 -10.34 -4.87 3.62
C MET A 58 -9.01 -4.68 2.89
N THR A 59 -8.46 -3.46 2.87
CA THR A 59 -7.17 -3.19 2.24
C THR A 59 -6.03 -3.91 2.96
N ARG A 60 -6.01 -3.89 4.30
CA ARG A 60 -5.01 -4.60 5.10
C ARG A 60 -5.07 -6.11 4.90
N ALA A 61 -6.27 -6.69 4.84
CA ALA A 61 -6.46 -8.09 4.52
C ALA A 61 -5.92 -8.44 3.12
N HIS A 62 -6.21 -7.60 2.11
CA HIS A 62 -5.68 -7.78 0.76
C HIS A 62 -4.15 -7.68 0.72
N GLN A 63 -3.58 -6.66 1.36
CA GLN A 63 -2.13 -6.46 1.37
C GLN A 63 -1.40 -7.64 2.00
N ASN A 64 -1.90 -8.16 3.13
CA ASN A 64 -1.36 -9.36 3.77
C ASN A 64 -1.49 -10.62 2.90
N PHE A 65 -2.51 -10.67 2.03
CA PHE A 65 -2.70 -11.78 1.10
C PHE A 65 -1.74 -11.72 -0.09
N VAL A 66 -1.50 -10.54 -0.66
CA VAL A 66 -0.69 -10.38 -1.88
C VAL A 66 0.80 -10.15 -1.60
N HIS A 67 1.18 -9.61 -0.44
CA HIS A 67 2.58 -9.33 -0.09
C HIS A 67 3.14 -10.44 0.83
N PRO A 68 4.05 -11.29 0.32
CA PRO A 68 4.70 -12.29 1.16
C PRO A 68 5.68 -11.64 2.14
N VAL A 69 5.84 -12.27 3.31
CA VAL A 69 6.90 -11.92 4.26
C VAL A 69 8.21 -12.56 3.79
N TYR A 70 9.25 -11.74 3.64
CA TYR A 70 10.59 -12.22 3.29
C TYR A 70 11.40 -12.47 4.55
N ALA A 71 11.90 -13.68 4.69
CA ALA A 71 12.84 -14.05 5.75
C ALA A 71 14.25 -14.16 5.14
N CYS A 72 15.20 -13.43 5.69
CA CYS A 72 16.61 -13.49 5.31
C CYS A 72 17.45 -13.89 6.53
N SER A 73 18.25 -14.95 6.39
CA SER A 73 19.23 -15.31 7.42
C SER A 73 20.50 -14.49 7.27
N ASN A 74 21.18 -14.22 8.38
CA ASN A 74 22.47 -13.54 8.38
C ASN A 74 23.43 -14.19 9.40
N SER A 75 24.73 -13.91 9.30
CA SER A 75 25.72 -14.34 10.29
C SER A 75 25.71 -13.44 11.53
N ALA A 76 26.27 -13.92 12.64
CA ALA A 76 26.47 -13.09 13.82
C ALA A 76 27.58 -12.05 13.56
N HIS A 77 27.28 -10.77 13.74
CA HIS A 77 28.23 -9.67 13.59
C HIS A 77 27.83 -8.49 14.49
N THR A 78 28.75 -7.56 14.70
CA THR A 78 28.42 -6.28 15.35
C THR A 78 27.67 -5.36 14.39
N GLY A 79 26.81 -4.49 14.90
CA GLY A 79 26.01 -3.56 14.10
C GLY A 79 25.51 -2.37 14.91
N THR A 80 25.13 -1.30 14.22
CA THR A 80 24.60 -0.06 14.83
C THR A 80 23.08 0.02 14.82
N ILE A 81 22.41 -0.81 14.02
CA ILE A 81 20.94 -0.86 13.88
C ILE A 81 20.39 -1.88 14.88
N PRO A 82 19.27 -1.59 15.58
CA PRO A 82 18.64 -2.54 16.51
C PRO A 82 18.13 -3.78 15.79
N CYS A 83 18.07 -4.92 16.51
CA CYS A 83 17.53 -6.19 15.99
C CYS A 83 16.04 -6.13 15.62
N THR A 84 15.32 -5.14 16.14
CA THR A 84 13.91 -4.87 15.85
C THR A 84 13.73 -3.38 15.61
N GLY A 85 13.03 -3.02 14.54
CA GLY A 85 12.74 -1.63 14.22
C GLY A 85 11.74 -1.52 13.09
N SER A 86 11.35 -0.28 12.78
CA SER A 86 10.56 0.04 11.59
C SER A 86 11.26 1.14 10.81
N LEU A 87 11.28 1.01 9.49
CA LEU A 87 11.72 2.09 8.61
C LEU A 87 10.71 3.24 8.62
N LEU A 88 9.42 2.90 8.58
CA LEU A 88 8.29 3.83 8.50
C LEU A 88 7.10 3.22 9.24
N GLN A 89 6.53 3.97 10.18
CA GLN A 89 5.22 3.70 10.76
C GLN A 89 4.24 4.75 10.25
N VAL A 90 3.05 4.30 9.89
CA VAL A 90 1.98 5.14 9.34
C VAL A 90 0.75 4.97 10.21
N GLU A 91 0.22 6.06 10.73
CA GLU A 91 -1.01 6.11 11.51
C GLU A 91 -2.09 6.87 10.73
N GLY A 92 -3.33 6.39 10.81
CA GLY A 92 -4.49 6.91 10.08
C GLY A 92 -5.08 5.89 9.09
N CYS A 93 -6.30 6.15 8.63
CA CYS A 93 -6.99 5.36 7.61
C CYS A 93 -6.43 5.62 6.19
N VAL A 94 -5.21 5.12 5.94
CA VAL A 94 -4.41 5.40 4.73
C VAL A 94 -3.71 4.15 4.22
N GLY A 95 -3.60 4.02 2.89
CA GLY A 95 -2.78 3.01 2.24
C GLY A 95 -1.45 3.59 1.77
N VAL A 96 -0.37 2.80 1.86
CA VAL A 96 0.96 3.14 1.30
C VAL A 96 1.11 2.45 -0.05
N ASP A 97 1.26 3.25 -1.12
CA ASP A 97 1.40 2.74 -2.50
C ASP A 97 2.86 2.50 -2.90
N GLY A 98 3.77 3.24 -2.29
CA GLY A 98 5.17 3.18 -2.69
C GLY A 98 6.07 3.93 -1.73
N ILE A 99 7.25 3.34 -1.52
CA ILE A 99 8.34 3.93 -0.76
C ILE A 99 9.58 3.82 -1.65
N LYS A 100 10.26 4.94 -1.89
CA LYS A 100 11.51 4.97 -2.64
C LYS A 100 12.46 6.03 -2.11
N VAL A 101 13.70 6.00 -2.55
CA VAL A 101 14.61 7.14 -2.40
C VAL A 101 14.25 8.20 -3.46
N SER A 102 14.39 9.48 -3.13
CA SER A 102 14.25 10.58 -4.07
C SER A 102 15.26 10.46 -5.23
N GLU A 103 14.95 11.08 -6.37
CA GLU A 103 15.84 11.05 -7.55
C GLU A 103 17.23 11.65 -7.26
N ASP A 104 17.32 12.59 -6.32
CA ASP A 104 18.59 13.18 -5.88
C ASP A 104 19.33 12.34 -4.80
N GLY A 105 18.75 11.23 -4.36
CA GLY A 105 19.36 10.29 -3.41
C GLY A 105 19.30 10.72 -1.94
N LYS A 106 18.61 11.81 -1.60
CA LYS A 106 18.73 12.46 -0.28
C LYS A 106 17.55 12.25 0.66
N ARG A 107 16.39 11.84 0.15
CA ARG A 107 15.13 11.80 0.90
C ARG A 107 14.41 10.48 0.69
N LEU A 108 13.57 10.11 1.65
CA LEU A 108 12.55 9.09 1.47
C LEU A 108 11.34 9.74 0.79
N VAL A 109 10.83 9.12 -0.27
CA VAL A 109 9.58 9.49 -0.93
C VAL A 109 8.54 8.43 -0.63
N VAL A 110 7.43 8.85 -0.03
CA VAL A 110 6.31 7.98 0.35
C VAL A 110 5.06 8.44 -0.39
N ARG A 111 4.42 7.53 -1.12
CA ARG A 111 3.12 7.79 -1.76
C ARG A 111 2.00 7.11 -0.98
N LEU A 112 0.96 7.88 -0.71
CA LEU A 112 -0.16 7.54 0.15
C LEU A 112 -1.47 7.75 -0.60
N HIS A 113 -2.48 6.91 -0.33
CA HIS A 113 -3.85 7.12 -0.78
C HIS A 113 -4.85 6.99 0.37
N SER A 114 -5.92 7.79 0.32
CA SER A 114 -6.96 7.75 1.33
C SER A 114 -7.77 6.45 1.24
N LEU A 115 -7.96 5.80 2.37
CA LEU A 115 -8.93 4.70 2.54
C LEU A 115 -10.21 5.17 3.23
N SER A 116 -10.22 6.42 3.69
CA SER A 116 -11.34 7.06 4.36
C SER A 116 -12.28 7.75 3.36
N GLY A 117 -13.56 7.76 3.70
CA GLY A 117 -14.57 8.58 3.01
C GLY A 117 -14.54 10.05 3.41
N ASP A 118 -13.75 10.39 4.44
CA ASP A 118 -13.61 11.73 5.02
C ASP A 118 -12.15 12.23 4.94
N ILE A 119 -11.90 13.44 5.46
CA ILE A 119 -10.53 13.95 5.63
C ILE A 119 -9.87 13.21 6.80
N GLU A 120 -8.72 12.59 6.54
CA GLU A 120 -7.96 11.82 7.50
C GLU A 120 -6.72 12.60 7.97
N GLN A 121 -6.41 12.53 9.28
CA GLN A 121 -5.14 13.01 9.81
C GLN A 121 -4.12 11.87 9.79
N VAL A 122 -3.08 12.03 8.98
CA VAL A 122 -2.03 11.01 8.82
C VAL A 122 -0.78 11.43 9.57
N VAL A 123 -0.18 10.47 10.28
CA VAL A 123 1.09 10.65 10.99
C VAL A 123 2.10 9.64 10.45
N LEU A 124 3.25 10.14 10.01
CA LEU A 124 4.38 9.35 9.53
C LEU A 124 5.52 9.44 10.54
N LYS A 125 5.96 8.30 11.06
CA LYS A 125 7.12 8.20 11.96
C LYS A 125 8.20 7.37 11.29
N THR A 126 9.38 7.94 11.13
CA THR A 126 10.52 7.26 10.50
C THR A 126 11.40 6.58 11.54
N GLY A 127 12.22 5.62 11.11
CA GLY A 127 13.23 4.97 11.97
C GLY A 127 14.42 5.87 12.36
N TRP A 128 14.39 7.13 11.91
CA TRP A 128 15.34 8.21 12.22
C TRP A 128 14.55 9.48 12.54
N GLU A 129 15.20 10.49 13.11
CA GLU A 129 14.62 11.80 13.35
C GLU A 129 14.58 12.61 12.04
N PRO A 130 13.39 12.85 11.45
CA PRO A 130 13.28 13.62 10.22
C PRO A 130 13.58 15.10 10.50
N LYS A 131 14.26 15.76 9.55
CA LYS A 131 14.64 17.18 9.65
C LYS A 131 13.76 18.08 8.80
N GLU A 132 13.26 17.54 7.69
CA GLU A 132 12.39 18.26 6.77
C GLU A 132 11.39 17.30 6.15
N ALA A 133 10.21 17.81 5.83
CA ALA A 133 9.26 17.06 5.04
C ALA A 133 8.44 18.00 4.16
N ALA A 134 8.01 17.51 3.00
CA ALA A 134 7.19 18.29 2.09
C ALA A 134 6.19 17.42 1.34
N LEU A 135 5.03 17.99 1.04
CA LEU A 135 4.16 17.48 -0.02
C LEU A 135 4.79 17.80 -1.37
N THR A 136 4.81 16.79 -2.23
CA THR A 136 5.33 16.89 -3.59
C THR A 136 4.28 16.44 -4.61
N ASP A 137 4.49 16.83 -5.87
CA ASP A 137 3.81 16.18 -6.98
C ASP A 137 4.44 14.80 -7.28
N VAL A 138 3.89 14.09 -8.28
CA VAL A 138 4.43 12.77 -8.70
C VAL A 138 5.84 12.83 -9.30
N MET A 139 6.33 14.03 -9.62
CA MET A 139 7.67 14.30 -10.14
C MET A 139 8.61 14.85 -9.04
N GLU A 140 8.23 14.70 -7.76
CA GLU A 140 9.00 15.14 -6.60
C GLU A 140 9.23 16.66 -6.50
N LYS A 141 8.44 17.46 -7.22
CA LYS A 141 8.49 18.92 -7.07
C LYS A 141 7.71 19.32 -5.83
N THR A 142 8.40 20.03 -4.93
CA THR A 142 7.81 20.56 -3.69
C THR A 142 6.63 21.47 -4.00
N ALA A 143 5.48 21.13 -3.43
CA ALA A 143 4.26 21.93 -3.47
C ALA A 143 4.04 22.69 -2.15
N GLN A 144 4.28 22.03 -1.02
CA GLN A 144 4.04 22.58 0.32
C GLN A 144 4.99 21.96 1.33
N GLN A 145 5.61 22.77 2.18
CA GLN A 145 6.39 22.27 3.33
C GLN A 145 5.45 21.75 4.43
N LEU A 146 5.84 20.64 5.05
CA LEU A 146 5.14 20.05 6.19
C LEU A 146 5.94 20.31 7.47
N SER A 147 5.25 20.50 8.59
CA SER A 147 5.92 20.56 9.88
C SER A 147 6.38 19.16 10.30
N VAL A 148 7.55 19.13 10.95
CA VAL A 148 8.03 17.97 11.69
C VAL A 148 7.89 18.30 13.16
N GLU A 149 7.05 17.55 13.87
CA GLU A 149 6.73 17.76 15.28
C GLU A 149 6.91 16.44 16.03
N ASP A 150 7.67 16.47 17.13
CA ASP A 150 7.99 15.27 17.94
C ASP A 150 8.57 14.10 17.11
N GLY A 151 9.39 14.42 16.11
CA GLY A 151 10.00 13.44 15.21
C GLY A 151 9.02 12.78 14.23
N ALA A 152 7.81 13.34 14.07
CA ALA A 152 6.78 12.84 13.16
C ALA A 152 6.38 13.88 12.11
N VAL A 153 6.07 13.41 10.90
CA VAL A 153 5.49 14.24 9.83
C VAL A 153 3.98 14.09 9.87
N ARG A 154 3.25 15.21 9.92
CA ARG A 154 1.78 15.22 9.94
C ARG A 154 1.24 15.85 8.67
N LEU A 155 0.18 15.26 8.14
CA LEU A 155 -0.52 15.80 6.98
C LEU A 155 -2.01 15.46 7.01
N GLU A 156 -2.81 16.31 6.39
CA GLU A 156 -4.20 16.01 6.08
C GLU A 156 -4.29 15.30 4.74
N LEU A 157 -5.08 14.22 4.70
CA LEU A 157 -5.34 13.45 3.50
C LEU A 157 -6.84 13.46 3.21
N PRO A 158 -7.30 14.28 2.23
CA PRO A 158 -8.71 14.31 1.85
C PRO A 158 -9.21 12.98 1.32
N ALA A 159 -10.54 12.76 1.41
CA ALA A 159 -11.20 11.60 0.85
C ALA A 159 -10.85 11.40 -0.64
N GLY A 160 -10.46 10.18 -1.01
CA GLY A 160 -10.05 9.82 -2.38
C GLY A 160 -8.77 10.49 -2.88
N ALA A 161 -8.03 11.23 -2.04
CA ALA A 161 -6.80 11.88 -2.46
C ALA A 161 -5.62 10.89 -2.49
N VAL A 162 -4.66 11.20 -3.37
CA VAL A 162 -3.31 10.63 -3.37
C VAL A 162 -2.34 11.75 -3.04
N ARG A 163 -1.41 11.50 -2.12
CA ARG A 163 -0.37 12.45 -1.72
C ARG A 163 1.00 11.78 -1.79
N THR A 164 1.99 12.55 -2.23
CA THR A 164 3.39 12.17 -2.17
C THR A 164 4.07 13.04 -1.12
N VAL A 165 4.80 12.41 -0.21
CA VAL A 165 5.54 13.08 0.86
C VAL A 165 7.02 12.78 0.67
N SER A 166 7.86 13.81 0.59
CA SER A 166 9.30 13.68 0.75
C SER A 166 9.69 13.92 2.21
N ILE A 167 10.60 13.10 2.74
CA ILE A 167 11.06 13.14 4.14
C ILE A 167 12.58 13.06 4.13
N GLY A 168 13.23 14.08 4.70
CA GLY A 168 14.68 14.19 4.85
C GLY A 168 15.14 14.12 6.30
#